data_AF-A0A9P5TWS2-F1
#
_entry.id   AF-A0A9P5TWS2-F1
#
_cell.length_a   1.000
_cell.length_b   1.000
_cell.length_c   1.000
_cell.angle_alpha   90.00
_cell.angle_beta   90.00
_cell.angle_gamma   90.00
#
_symmetry.space_group_name_H-M   'P 1'
#
loop_
_entity.id
_entity.type
_entity.pdbx_description
1 polymer ?
#
loop_
_entity_poly.entity_id
_entity_poly.type
_entity_poly.pdbx_seq_one_letter_code
_entity_poly.pdbx_strand_id
1 'polypeptide(L)'
;MFRGLTQLAGTTADKKSISPSLRSDIYTAIDQFKAWINGGLGQAGDGVSYTSVLNTIQKHFPNAKIGLESLGQTEVEVAVVVGGVTNMILEMSKWEALGGGMAMRTWVDNLGNVYASIPPSTKKETIGRGIVRGLNQNTDYSLMTREFTAKIQIISCLKSLFPKIYGAGSEQTRQAEAMLSSKLI
;
A
#
# COMPACT_ATOMS: atom_id res chain seq x y z
N MET A 1 3.92 -59.41 -1.58
CA MET A 1 2.54 -58.91 -1.46
C MET A 1 2.59 -57.39 -1.40
N PHE A 2 2.21 -56.72 -2.49
CA PHE A 2 2.12 -55.26 -2.59
C PHE A 2 0.67 -54.82 -2.32
N ARG A 3 0.47 -53.90 -1.38
CA ARG A 3 -0.79 -53.21 -1.02
C ARG A 3 -0.40 -51.98 -0.19
N GLY A 4 -0.75 -50.73 -0.48
CA GLY A 4 -1.46 -50.13 -1.60
C GLY A 4 -1.18 -48.63 -1.59
N LEU A 5 -0.84 -48.07 -2.76
CA LEU A 5 -0.80 -46.65 -3.05
C LEU A 5 -2.02 -46.34 -3.91
N THR A 6 -3.07 -45.80 -3.30
CA THR A 6 -4.13 -45.08 -4.03
C THR A 6 -4.76 -44.09 -3.06
N GLN A 7 -3.99 -43.06 -2.72
CA GLN A 7 -4.58 -41.81 -2.24
C GLN A 7 -5.04 -41.06 -3.49
N LEU A 8 -6.36 -41.01 -3.66
CA LEU A 8 -7.05 -40.27 -4.71
C LEU A 8 -6.43 -38.88 -4.84
N ALA A 9 -5.99 -38.56 -6.06
CA ALA A 9 -5.55 -37.24 -6.47
C ALA A 9 -6.69 -36.24 -6.27
N GLY A 10 -6.77 -35.69 -5.06
CA GLY A 10 -7.43 -34.41 -4.82
C GLY A 10 -6.60 -33.36 -5.53
N THR A 11 -7.16 -32.80 -6.58
CA THR A 11 -6.67 -31.61 -7.25
C THR A 11 -6.20 -30.61 -6.19
N THR A 12 -4.90 -30.31 -6.22
CA THR A 12 -4.29 -29.20 -5.49
C THR A 12 -4.97 -27.92 -5.96
N ALA A 13 -6.06 -27.58 -5.29
CA ALA A 13 -6.53 -26.20 -5.22
C ALA A 13 -5.38 -25.41 -4.64
N ASP A 14 -4.82 -24.50 -5.44
CA ASP A 14 -3.81 -23.52 -5.06
C ASP A 14 -4.20 -22.83 -3.75
N LYS A 15 -3.78 -23.41 -2.62
CA LYS A 15 -3.62 -22.69 -1.37
C LYS A 15 -2.43 -21.77 -1.60
N LYS A 16 -2.68 -20.58 -2.16
CA LYS A 16 -1.74 -19.45 -2.05
C LYS A 16 -1.51 -19.21 -0.56
N SER A 17 -0.51 -19.87 0.01
CA SER A 17 -0.10 -19.59 1.38
C SER A 17 0.33 -18.13 1.41
N ILE A 18 -0.15 -17.36 2.39
CA ILE A 18 0.51 -16.12 2.81
C ILE A 18 2.02 -16.36 2.75
N SER A 19 2.77 -15.49 2.07
CA SER A 19 4.22 -15.51 2.23
C SER A 19 4.50 -15.39 3.73
N PRO A 20 5.20 -16.35 4.38
CA PRO A 20 5.28 -16.41 5.85
C PRO A 20 5.77 -15.12 6.51
N SER A 21 6.49 -14.29 5.77
CA SER A 21 7.01 -12.99 6.21
C SER A 21 6.13 -11.78 5.84
N LEU A 22 5.01 -11.94 5.12
CA LEU A 22 4.22 -10.81 4.60
C LEU A 22 3.82 -9.83 5.70
N ARG A 23 3.31 -10.33 6.83
CA ARG A 23 2.91 -9.47 7.95
C ARG A 23 4.08 -8.66 8.49
N SER A 24 5.22 -9.30 8.77
CA SER A 24 6.41 -8.59 9.27
C SER A 24 6.99 -7.62 8.24
N ASP A 25 6.97 -8.00 6.96
CA ASP A 25 7.47 -7.17 5.86
C ASP A 25 6.57 -5.94 5.64
N ILE A 26 5.25 -6.03 5.89
CA ILE A 26 4.36 -4.86 5.86
C ILE A 26 4.83 -3.82 6.88
N TYR A 27 4.99 -4.20 8.16
CA TYR A 27 5.39 -3.25 9.19
C TYR A 27 6.81 -2.72 8.95
N THR A 28 7.72 -3.58 8.45
CA THR A 28 9.05 -3.16 8.01
C THR A 28 8.97 -2.11 6.91
N ALA A 29 8.12 -2.31 5.90
CA ALA A 29 7.95 -1.35 4.81
C ALA A 29 7.33 -0.02 5.29
N ILE A 30 6.40 -0.05 6.24
CA ILE A 30 5.82 1.14 6.87
C ILE A 30 6.91 1.95 7.60
N ASP A 31 7.75 1.29 8.38
CA ASP A 31 8.84 1.94 9.12
C ASP A 31 9.91 2.52 8.19
N GLN A 32 10.30 1.75 7.16
CA GLN A 32 11.23 2.21 6.13
C GLN A 32 10.66 3.41 5.35
N PHE A 33 9.37 3.39 5.00
CA PHE A 33 8.70 4.52 4.36
C PHE A 33 8.73 5.77 5.23
N LYS A 34 8.37 5.63 6.51
CA LYS A 34 8.38 6.74 7.47
C LYS A 34 9.77 7.36 7.61
N ALA A 35 10.80 6.53 7.71
CA ALA A 35 12.18 6.98 7.81
C ALA A 35 12.65 7.65 6.51
N TRP A 36 12.29 7.11 5.35
CA TRP A 36 12.64 7.68 4.04
C TRP A 36 11.99 9.05 3.78
N ILE A 37 10.68 9.21 4.00
CA ILE A 37 10.00 10.50 3.76
C ILE A 37 10.54 11.61 4.66
N ASN A 38 10.87 11.29 5.91
CA ASN A 38 11.32 12.27 6.90
C ASN A 38 12.82 12.60 6.82
N GLY A 39 13.59 12.01 5.89
CA GLY A 39 15.02 12.31 5.77
C GLY A 39 15.95 11.35 6.52
N GLY A 40 15.42 10.37 7.26
CA GLY A 40 16.18 9.48 8.15
C GLY A 40 16.95 8.36 7.45
N LEU A 41 16.57 8.01 6.21
CA LEU A 41 17.24 7.02 5.36
C LEU A 41 17.64 7.61 4.00
N GLY A 42 17.83 8.93 3.92
CA GLY A 42 17.98 9.69 2.67
C GLY A 42 16.72 10.53 2.37
N GLN A 43 16.50 10.98 1.13
CA GLN A 43 15.41 11.94 0.82
C GLN A 43 14.43 11.43 -0.24
N ALA A 44 13.13 11.67 -0.04
CA ALA A 44 12.14 11.43 -1.10
C ALA A 44 12.43 12.28 -2.35
N GLY A 45 12.53 11.64 -3.52
CA GLY A 45 12.94 12.25 -4.79
C GLY A 45 14.42 12.17 -5.11
N ASP A 46 15.23 11.43 -4.33
CA ASP A 46 16.66 11.29 -4.60
C ASP A 46 17.01 10.12 -5.52
N GLY A 47 16.02 9.33 -5.97
CA GLY A 47 16.23 8.22 -6.91
C GLY A 47 16.83 6.95 -6.32
N VAL A 48 17.24 6.94 -5.04
CA VAL A 48 18.02 5.83 -4.46
C VAL A 48 17.49 5.37 -3.10
N SER A 49 17.06 6.29 -2.25
CA SER A 49 16.76 5.97 -0.85
C SER A 49 15.47 5.19 -0.67
N TYR A 50 14.58 5.24 -1.67
CA TYR A 50 13.35 4.45 -1.71
C TYR A 50 13.61 2.96 -1.97
N THR A 51 14.81 2.57 -2.44
CA THR A 51 15.13 1.19 -2.84
C THR A 51 14.98 0.20 -1.70
N SER A 52 15.25 0.61 -0.45
CA SER A 52 15.04 -0.25 0.72
C SER A 52 13.58 -0.68 0.87
N VAL A 53 12.65 0.26 0.74
CA VAL A 53 11.20 0.02 0.78
C VAL A 53 10.77 -0.79 -0.45
N LEU A 54 11.25 -0.41 -1.64
CA LEU A 54 10.91 -1.11 -2.87
C LEU A 54 11.35 -2.58 -2.86
N ASN A 55 12.54 -2.87 -2.35
CA ASN A 55 13.03 -4.25 -2.23
C ASN A 55 12.11 -5.09 -1.33
N THR A 56 11.63 -4.51 -0.22
CA THR A 56 10.65 -5.17 0.65
C THR A 56 9.34 -5.45 -0.08
N ILE A 57 8.84 -4.49 -0.86
CA ILE A 57 7.63 -4.66 -1.69
C ILE A 57 7.86 -5.74 -2.76
N GLN A 58 9.00 -5.72 -3.44
CA GLN A 58 9.31 -6.62 -4.56
C GLN A 58 9.44 -8.09 -4.15
N LYS A 59 9.71 -8.38 -2.88
CA LYS A 59 9.64 -9.76 -2.34
C LYS A 59 8.25 -10.38 -2.53
N HIS A 60 7.19 -9.57 -2.45
CA HIS A 60 5.80 -10.02 -2.56
C HIS A 60 5.18 -9.65 -3.90
N PHE A 61 5.63 -8.54 -4.51
CA PHE A 61 5.18 -8.04 -5.81
C PHE A 61 6.39 -7.75 -6.71
N PRO A 62 7.00 -8.76 -7.37
CA PRO A 62 8.20 -8.58 -8.19
C PRO A 62 8.02 -7.60 -9.37
N ASN A 63 6.78 -7.37 -9.77
CA ASN A 63 6.41 -6.45 -10.84
C ASN A 63 6.28 -5.00 -10.37
N ALA A 64 6.31 -4.73 -9.06
CA ALA A 64 6.36 -3.36 -8.54
C ALA A 64 7.73 -2.75 -8.90
N LYS A 65 7.75 -1.85 -9.87
CA LYS A 65 8.97 -1.23 -10.38
C LYS A 65 8.74 0.27 -10.55
N ILE A 66 9.81 1.03 -10.36
CA ILE A 66 9.88 2.43 -10.79
C ILE A 66 10.59 2.42 -12.14
N GLY A 67 9.96 2.99 -13.17
CA GLY A 67 10.58 3.15 -14.49
C GLY A 67 11.80 4.07 -14.39
N LEU A 68 12.81 3.86 -15.25
CA LEU A 68 14.02 4.70 -15.25
C LEU A 68 13.69 6.18 -15.44
N GLU A 69 12.66 6.47 -16.23
CA GLU A 69 12.12 7.81 -16.49
C GLU A 69 11.51 8.50 -15.26
N SER A 70 11.23 7.72 -14.21
CA SER A 70 10.57 8.18 -12.97
C SER A 70 11.54 8.30 -11.79
N LEU A 71 12.82 7.95 -11.99
CA LEU A 71 13.86 8.12 -10.97
C LEU A 71 14.09 9.60 -10.68
N GLY A 72 14.14 9.96 -9.40
CA GLY A 72 14.28 11.35 -8.96
C GLY A 72 12.98 12.16 -8.99
N GLN A 73 11.87 11.55 -9.42
CA GLN A 73 10.56 12.20 -9.40
C GLN A 73 9.83 11.85 -8.10
N THR A 74 9.89 12.74 -7.10
CA THR A 74 9.29 12.53 -5.77
C THR A 74 7.84 12.05 -5.84
N GLU A 75 7.02 12.63 -6.71
CA GLU A 75 5.60 12.24 -6.83
C GLU A 75 5.45 10.76 -7.23
N VAL A 76 6.22 10.32 -8.24
CA VAL A 76 6.11 8.97 -8.77
C VAL A 76 6.72 7.95 -7.81
N GLU A 77 7.86 8.29 -7.19
CA GLU A 77 8.49 7.46 -6.17
C GLU A 77 7.53 7.20 -5.00
N VAL A 78 6.93 8.26 -4.47
CA VAL A 78 5.94 8.15 -3.40
C VAL A 78 4.73 7.35 -3.87
N ALA A 79 4.23 7.56 -5.09
CA ALA A 79 3.08 6.83 -5.61
C ALA A 79 3.33 5.32 -5.72
N VAL A 80 4.50 4.90 -6.23
CA VAL A 80 4.85 3.47 -6.35
C VAL A 80 5.00 2.82 -4.98
N VAL A 81 5.71 3.47 -4.06
CA VAL A 81 5.89 2.94 -2.70
C VAL A 81 4.54 2.85 -1.98
N VAL A 82 3.72 3.90 -2.06
CA VAL A 82 2.40 3.91 -1.40
C VAL A 82 1.48 2.83 -1.98
N GLY A 83 1.42 2.69 -3.31
CA GLY A 83 0.64 1.62 -3.94
C GLY A 83 1.15 0.24 -3.55
N GLY A 84 2.47 0.05 -3.53
CA GLY A 84 3.10 -1.23 -3.17
C GLY A 84 2.83 -1.68 -1.74
N VAL A 85 3.01 -0.80 -0.75
CA VAL A 85 2.68 -1.11 0.66
C VAL A 85 1.18 -1.37 0.81
N THR A 86 0.34 -0.58 0.15
CA THR A 86 -1.12 -0.77 0.17
C THR A 86 -1.50 -2.15 -0.41
N ASN A 87 -0.88 -2.57 -1.52
CA ASN A 87 -1.09 -3.88 -2.13
C ASN A 87 -0.68 -5.03 -1.22
N MET A 88 0.43 -4.91 -0.48
CA MET A 88 0.83 -5.89 0.53
C MET A 88 -0.24 -6.06 1.63
N ILE A 89 -0.79 -4.94 2.11
CA ILE A 89 -1.85 -4.96 3.13
C ILE A 89 -3.14 -5.56 2.57
N LEU A 90 -3.53 -5.20 1.35
CA LEU A 90 -4.71 -5.76 0.69
C LEU A 90 -4.55 -7.28 0.50
N GLU A 91 -3.40 -7.74 0.00
CA GLU A 91 -3.14 -9.17 -0.15
C GLU A 91 -3.20 -9.90 1.20
N MET A 92 -2.63 -9.34 2.27
CA MET A 92 -2.78 -9.91 3.62
C MET A 92 -4.24 -9.97 4.05
N SER A 93 -5.05 -8.95 3.73
CA SER A 93 -6.47 -8.89 4.10
C SER A 93 -7.32 -10.02 3.52
N LYS A 94 -6.94 -10.61 2.37
CA LYS A 94 -7.65 -11.78 1.80
C LYS A 94 -7.65 -12.98 2.72
N TRP A 95 -6.56 -13.14 3.46
CA TRP A 95 -6.29 -14.29 4.30
C TRP A 95 -6.59 -13.99 5.76
N GLU A 96 -6.30 -12.76 6.19
CA GLU A 96 -6.49 -12.28 7.55
C GLU A 96 -7.23 -10.95 7.52
N ALA A 97 -8.55 -11.00 7.36
CA ALA A 97 -9.37 -9.82 7.15
C ALA A 97 -9.23 -8.76 8.26
N LEU A 98 -9.29 -9.18 9.52
CA LEU A 98 -9.09 -8.29 10.68
C LEU A 98 -7.66 -7.75 10.77
N GLY A 99 -6.66 -8.60 10.50
CA GLY A 99 -5.26 -8.19 10.46
C GLY A 99 -4.99 -7.14 9.37
N GLY A 100 -5.58 -7.35 8.19
CA GLY A 100 -5.53 -6.42 7.06
C GLY A 100 -6.19 -5.08 7.38
N GLY A 101 -7.36 -5.10 8.03
CA GLY A 101 -8.05 -3.88 8.49
C GLY A 101 -7.21 -3.08 9.48
N MET A 102 -6.55 -3.74 10.45
CA MET A 102 -5.68 -3.09 11.42
C MET A 102 -4.41 -2.54 10.78
N ALA A 103 -3.73 -3.31 9.93
CA ALA A 103 -2.56 -2.85 9.20
C ALA A 103 -2.90 -1.67 8.28
N MET A 104 -4.06 -1.66 7.63
CA MET A 104 -4.51 -0.54 6.81
C MET A 104 -4.72 0.72 7.64
N ARG A 105 -5.33 0.61 8.83
CA ARG A 105 -5.46 1.75 9.74
C ARG A 105 -4.08 2.29 10.13
N THR A 106 -3.17 1.43 10.59
CA THR A 106 -1.80 1.82 10.93
C THR A 106 -1.09 2.51 9.76
N TRP A 107 -1.26 1.99 8.55
CA TRP A 107 -0.67 2.56 7.35
C TRP A 107 -1.21 3.95 7.02
N VAL A 108 -2.54 4.11 6.99
CA VAL A 108 -3.20 5.40 6.76
C VAL A 108 -2.83 6.44 7.82
N ASP A 109 -2.77 6.04 9.09
CA ASP A 109 -2.40 6.95 10.17
C ASP A 109 -0.94 7.39 10.03
N ASN A 110 -0.02 6.48 9.67
CA ASN A 110 1.36 6.86 9.37
C ASN A 110 1.46 7.80 8.17
N LEU A 111 0.73 7.56 7.08
CA LEU A 111 0.69 8.46 5.93
C LEU A 111 0.23 9.87 6.32
N GLY A 112 -0.87 9.96 7.08
CA GLY A 112 -1.40 11.23 7.55
C GLY A 112 -0.43 11.96 8.48
N ASN A 113 0.18 11.24 9.43
CA ASN A 113 1.11 11.82 10.41
C ASN A 113 2.40 12.31 9.75
N VAL A 114 2.98 11.51 8.84
CA VAL A 114 4.17 11.89 8.08
C VAL A 114 3.88 13.08 7.18
N TYR A 115 2.75 13.09 6.48
CA TYR A 115 2.36 14.25 5.66
C TYR A 115 2.18 15.51 6.52
N ALA A 116 1.55 15.39 7.68
CA ALA A 116 1.34 16.49 8.61
C ALA A 116 2.66 17.08 9.13
N SER A 117 3.67 16.25 9.41
CA SER A 117 4.97 16.69 9.92
C SER A 117 5.84 17.42 8.90
N ILE A 118 5.57 17.28 7.59
CA ILE A 118 6.34 17.99 6.57
C ILE A 118 5.95 19.49 6.58
N PRO A 119 6.92 20.43 6.61
CA PRO A 119 6.63 21.85 6.54
C PRO A 119 5.91 22.25 5.24
N PRO A 120 5.00 23.25 5.28
CA PRO A 120 4.34 23.76 4.07
C PRO A 120 5.36 24.14 3.00
N SER A 121 5.30 23.46 1.85
CA SER A 121 6.26 23.60 0.76
C SER A 121 5.75 22.92 -0.51
N THR A 122 6.31 23.26 -1.67
CA THR A 122 6.05 22.53 -2.93
C THR A 122 6.38 21.04 -2.82
N LYS A 123 7.37 20.68 -1.99
CA LYS A 123 7.70 19.28 -1.68
C LYS A 123 6.56 18.59 -0.94
N LYS A 124 5.95 19.24 0.06
CA LYS A 124 4.78 18.72 0.77
C LYS A 124 3.64 18.41 -0.18
N GLU A 125 3.30 19.36 -1.05
CA GLU A 125 2.22 19.18 -2.04
C GLU A 125 2.52 18.02 -3.00
N THR A 126 3.76 17.91 -3.46
CA THR A 126 4.21 16.83 -4.36
C THR A 126 4.13 15.46 -3.69
N ILE A 127 4.52 15.37 -2.42
CA ILE A 127 4.34 14.14 -1.62
C ILE A 127 2.85 13.84 -1.44
N GLY A 128 2.02 14.85 -1.15
CA GLY A 128 0.57 14.69 -1.03
C GLY A 128 -0.06 14.13 -2.31
N ARG A 129 0.30 14.68 -3.48
CA ARG A 129 -0.13 14.14 -4.79
C ARG A 129 0.37 12.71 -5.00
N GLY A 130 1.62 12.43 -4.65
CA GLY A 130 2.20 11.09 -4.73
C GLY A 130 1.42 10.07 -3.89
N ILE A 131 1.03 10.41 -2.66
CA ILE A 131 0.22 9.54 -1.80
C ILE A 131 -1.14 9.26 -2.44
N VAL A 132 -1.85 10.30 -2.88
CA VAL A 132 -3.18 10.15 -3.51
C VAL A 132 -3.10 9.37 -4.82
N ARG A 133 -2.05 9.61 -5.61
CA ARG A 133 -1.76 8.85 -6.83
C ARG A 133 -1.46 7.39 -6.51
N GLY A 134 -0.69 7.10 -5.47
CA GLY A 134 -0.38 5.74 -5.07
C GLY A 134 -1.63 4.94 -4.69
N LEU A 135 -2.54 5.55 -3.93
CA LEU A 135 -3.82 4.93 -3.59
C LEU A 135 -4.70 4.76 -4.83
N ASN A 136 -4.94 5.84 -5.57
CA ASN A 136 -5.93 5.77 -6.62
C ASN A 136 -5.41 5.15 -7.93
N GLN A 137 -4.13 5.13 -8.24
CA GLN A 137 -3.62 4.65 -9.53
C GLN A 137 -2.75 3.41 -9.42
N ASN A 138 -1.97 3.27 -8.34
CA ASN A 138 -0.97 2.21 -8.21
C ASN A 138 -1.42 1.06 -7.29
N THR A 139 -2.57 1.21 -6.63
CA THR A 139 -3.16 0.16 -5.80
C THR A 139 -4.06 -0.75 -6.63
N ASP A 140 -3.86 -2.07 -6.50
CA ASP A 140 -4.71 -3.10 -7.07
C ASP A 140 -5.79 -3.51 -6.06
N TYR A 141 -6.98 -2.95 -6.22
CA TYR A 141 -8.12 -3.23 -5.35
C TYR A 141 -8.73 -4.62 -5.54
N SER A 142 -8.34 -5.36 -6.60
CA SER A 142 -8.69 -6.78 -6.71
C SER A 142 -8.04 -7.63 -5.61
N LEU A 143 -7.00 -7.07 -4.96
CA LEU A 143 -6.34 -7.69 -3.83
C LEU A 143 -7.13 -7.57 -2.51
N MET A 144 -8.21 -6.78 -2.46
CA MET A 144 -8.96 -6.57 -1.23
C MET A 144 -9.74 -7.83 -0.81
N THR A 145 -9.88 -8.01 0.50
CA THR A 145 -10.75 -9.04 1.09
C THR A 145 -12.19 -8.97 0.57
N ARG A 146 -12.85 -10.13 0.51
CA ARG A 146 -14.28 -10.26 0.19
C ARG A 146 -15.17 -10.16 1.42
N GLU A 147 -14.59 -10.21 2.62
CA GLU A 147 -15.37 -10.06 3.86
C GLU A 147 -15.91 -8.63 3.99
N PHE A 148 -17.23 -8.51 4.05
CA PHE A 148 -17.91 -7.22 3.98
C PHE A 148 -17.45 -6.23 5.06
N THR A 149 -17.40 -6.66 6.32
CA THR A 149 -17.02 -5.79 7.45
C THR A 149 -15.59 -5.25 7.29
N ALA A 150 -14.63 -6.12 7.00
CA ALA A 150 -13.23 -5.74 6.82
C ALA A 150 -13.05 -4.88 5.56
N LYS A 151 -13.76 -5.20 4.47
CA LYS A 151 -13.79 -4.41 3.23
C LYS A 151 -14.24 -2.98 3.52
N ILE A 152 -15.37 -2.78 4.21
CA ILE A 152 -15.87 -1.44 4.55
C ILE A 152 -14.89 -0.71 5.46
N GLN A 153 -14.28 -1.38 6.43
CA GLN A 153 -13.27 -0.78 7.31
C GLN A 153 -12.04 -0.30 6.53
N ILE A 154 -11.51 -1.11 5.62
CA ILE A 154 -10.36 -0.75 4.77
C ILE A 154 -10.70 0.47 3.91
N ILE A 155 -11.88 0.47 3.27
CA ILE A 155 -12.33 1.58 2.42
C ILE A 155 -12.48 2.86 3.24
N SER A 156 -13.10 2.78 4.42
CA SER A 156 -13.26 3.92 5.33
C SER A 156 -11.91 4.49 5.77
N CYS A 157 -10.94 3.62 6.11
CA CYS A 157 -9.59 4.05 6.44
C CYS A 157 -8.95 4.81 5.27
N LEU A 158 -8.97 4.24 4.06
CA LEU A 158 -8.38 4.88 2.87
C LEU A 158 -9.00 6.25 2.58
N LYS A 159 -10.34 6.36 2.62
CA LYS A 159 -11.04 7.63 2.39
C LYS A 159 -10.68 8.70 3.41
N SER A 160 -10.47 8.32 4.68
CA SER A 160 -10.10 9.27 5.74
C SER A 160 -8.75 9.97 5.51
N LEU A 161 -7.91 9.49 4.59
CA LEU A 161 -6.63 10.11 4.28
C LEU A 161 -6.76 11.36 3.42
N PHE A 162 -7.71 11.39 2.47
CA PHE A 162 -7.87 12.51 1.55
C PHE A 162 -8.12 13.86 2.23
N PRO A 163 -9.03 13.98 3.23
CA PRO A 163 -9.20 15.23 3.96
C PRO A 163 -7.97 15.61 4.81
N LYS A 164 -7.13 14.64 5.21
CA LYS A 164 -5.84 14.93 5.89
C LYS A 164 -4.82 15.55 4.93
N ILE A 165 -4.91 15.26 3.63
CA ILE A 165 -3.97 15.76 2.61
C ILE A 165 -4.43 17.08 2.01
N TYR A 166 -5.68 17.14 1.53
CA TYR A 166 -6.24 18.28 0.80
C TYR A 166 -7.15 19.19 1.64
N GLY A 167 -7.38 18.85 2.91
CA GLY A 167 -8.33 19.57 3.77
C GLY A 167 -9.76 19.04 3.63
N ALA A 168 -10.50 19.09 4.74
CA ALA A 168 -11.90 18.68 4.79
C ALA A 168 -12.78 19.58 3.91
N GLY A 169 -13.66 18.98 3.11
CA GLY A 169 -14.60 19.69 2.24
C GLY A 169 -14.02 20.27 0.94
N SER A 170 -12.71 20.14 0.71
CA SER A 170 -12.10 20.60 -0.54
C SER A 170 -12.60 19.80 -1.74
N GLU A 171 -12.58 20.44 -2.91
CA GLU A 171 -12.99 19.81 -4.17
C GLU A 171 -12.06 18.63 -4.51
N GLN A 172 -10.76 18.76 -4.23
CA GLN A 172 -9.76 17.72 -4.44
C GLN A 172 -10.03 16.49 -3.57
N THR A 173 -10.46 16.68 -2.31
CA THR A 173 -10.91 15.57 -1.44
C THR A 173 -12.09 14.83 -2.07
N ARG A 174 -13.10 15.57 -2.53
CA ARG A 174 -14.30 14.98 -3.17
C ARG A 174 -13.94 14.19 -4.44
N GLN A 175 -13.08 14.75 -5.29
CA GLN A 175 -12.61 14.08 -6.50
C GLN A 175 -11.80 12.81 -6.19
N ALA A 176 -10.90 12.87 -5.22
CA ALA A 176 -10.10 11.71 -4.81
C ALA A 176 -10.99 10.60 -4.21
N GLU A 177 -11.98 10.95 -3.39
CA GLU A 177 -12.96 10.01 -2.84
C GLU A 177 -13.83 9.37 -3.92
N ALA A 178 -14.29 10.16 -4.89
CA ALA A 178 -15.08 9.66 -6.02
C ALA A 178 -14.27 8.67 -6.87
N MET A 179 -13.00 9.01 -7.16
CA MET A 179 -12.09 8.15 -7.92
C MET A 179 -11.75 6.84 -7.18
N LEU A 180 -11.61 6.89 -5.85
CA LEU A 180 -11.47 5.68 -5.06
C LEU A 180 -12.76 4.84 -5.10
N SER A 181 -13.91 5.49 -4.92
CA SER A 181 -15.20 4.81 -4.86
C SER A 181 -15.54 4.09 -6.16
N SER A 182 -15.22 4.69 -7.31
CA SER A 182 -15.48 4.08 -8.63
C SER A 182 -14.70 2.79 -8.87
N LYS A 183 -13.61 2.55 -8.13
CA LYS A 183 -12.80 1.32 -8.22
C LYS A 183 -13.26 0.20 -7.28
N LEU A 184 -14.18 0.52 -6.38
CA LEU A 184 -14.62 -0.37 -5.29
C LEU A 184 -16.06 -0.88 -5.47
N ILE A 185 -16.76 -0.31 -6.46
CA ILE A 185 -18.07 -0.74 -7.00
C ILE A 185 -17.81 -1.84 -8.04
#